data_AF-A0A3A9BUR4-F1
#
_entry.id   AF-A0A3A9BUR4-F1
#
_cell.length_a   1.000
_cell.length_b   1.000
_cell.length_c   1.000
_cell.angle_alpha   90.00
_cell.angle_beta   90.00
_cell.angle_gamma   90.00
#
_symmetry.space_group_name_H-M   'P 1'
#
loop_
_entity.id
_entity.type
_entity.pdbx_description
1 polymer ?
#
loop_
_entity_poly.entity_id
_entity_poly.type
_entity_poly.pdbx_seq_one_letter_code
_entity_poly.pdbx_strand_id
1 'polypeptide(L)'
;MKIGNIFRSLGTEVIMVLAIGGMLLYMNASDLVVSFKPAISFQDMLDGKEVKAGSHVEGNVVYVLDYFASETSYTRYKDGSRSGGRKSGNYYLIPTAEGFVALKSRQDDVSVLDQLTDETVEYMTSGTEPTTEIFIEGHVAKLEGSVVKYYKEYLEEMGYTAEEVEAMGDPLVVEFRSFTAVRVMFVIGIVLVILSVLLFRRRYRIATRGSGLRRAEDLPG
;
A
#
# COMPACT_ATOMS: atom_id res chain seq x y z
N MET A 1 -7.80 42.29 3.69
CA MET A 1 -8.43 41.16 2.98
C MET A 1 -9.92 41.19 3.31
N LYS A 2 -10.84 41.40 2.35
CA LYS A 2 -12.29 41.39 2.66
C LYS A 2 -12.80 39.95 2.67
N ILE A 3 -13.37 39.49 3.79
CA ILE A 3 -13.86 38.11 3.98
C ILE A 3 -14.86 37.70 2.88
N GLY A 4 -15.75 38.60 2.48
CA GLY A 4 -16.71 38.33 1.38
C GLY A 4 -16.06 38.02 0.03
N ASN A 5 -14.84 38.50 -0.22
CA ASN A 5 -14.10 38.21 -1.46
C ASN A 5 -13.39 36.86 -1.41
N ILE A 6 -13.13 36.32 -0.22
CA ILE A 6 -12.54 34.98 -0.02
C ILE A 6 -13.58 33.92 -0.36
N PHE A 7 -14.79 34.02 0.19
CA PHE A 7 -15.90 33.10 -0.11
C PHE A 7 -16.29 33.09 -1.59
N ARG A 8 -16.29 34.25 -2.27
CA ARG A 8 -16.54 34.33 -3.72
C ARG A 8 -15.42 33.72 -4.58
N SER A 9 -14.20 33.61 -4.05
CA SER A 9 -13.06 33.00 -4.76
C SER A 9 -12.91 31.49 -4.52
N LEU A 10 -13.57 30.95 -3.49
CA LEU A 10 -13.70 29.51 -3.23
C LEU A 10 -14.89 28.95 -4.01
N GLY A 11 -14.73 28.79 -5.32
CA GLY A 11 -15.72 28.04 -6.08
C GLY A 11 -15.50 26.54 -5.97
N THR A 12 -16.54 25.76 -6.29
CA THR A 12 -16.59 24.31 -6.13
C THR A 12 -15.39 23.60 -6.76
N GLU A 13 -14.87 24.08 -7.89
CA GLU A 13 -13.72 23.50 -8.60
C GLU A 13 -12.42 23.64 -7.80
N VAL A 14 -12.21 24.78 -7.14
CA VAL A 14 -11.02 25.01 -6.29
C VAL A 14 -11.05 24.06 -5.10
N ILE A 15 -12.23 23.90 -4.48
CA ILE A 15 -12.44 23.02 -3.34
C ILE A 15 -12.25 21.55 -3.76
N MET A 16 -12.83 21.13 -4.90
CA MET A 16 -12.69 19.76 -5.40
C MET A 16 -11.22 19.41 -5.70
N VAL A 17 -10.50 20.29 -6.41
CA VAL A 17 -9.08 20.04 -6.73
C VAL A 17 -8.23 20.01 -5.47
N LEU A 18 -8.47 20.91 -4.51
CA LEU A 18 -7.78 20.91 -3.22
C LEU A 18 -8.08 19.64 -2.42
N ALA A 19 -9.33 19.19 -2.39
CA ALA A 19 -9.75 17.98 -1.67
C ALA A 19 -9.11 16.72 -2.27
N ILE A 20 -9.12 16.57 -3.60
CA ILE A 20 -8.48 15.44 -4.29
C ILE A 20 -6.97 15.47 -4.03
N GLY A 21 -6.32 16.63 -4.22
CA GLY A 21 -4.88 16.78 -3.96
C GLY A 21 -4.51 16.45 -2.51
N GLY A 22 -5.26 16.98 -1.54
CA GLY A 22 -5.07 16.71 -0.12
C GLY A 22 -5.29 15.23 0.23
N MET A 23 -6.32 14.60 -0.35
CA MET A 23 -6.60 13.17 -0.15
C MET A 23 -5.46 12.30 -0.68
N LEU A 24 -4.95 12.58 -1.89
CA LEU A 24 -3.81 11.85 -2.45
C LEU A 24 -2.56 11.98 -1.57
N LEU A 25 -2.26 13.19 -1.07
CA LEU A 25 -1.14 13.41 -0.15
C LEU A 25 -1.31 12.61 1.14
N TYR A 26 -2.50 12.67 1.75
CA TYR A 26 -2.79 11.96 2.99
C TYR A 26 -2.63 10.44 2.83
N MET A 27 -3.23 9.86 1.78
CA MET A 27 -3.19 8.42 1.53
C MET A 27 -1.77 7.89 1.25
N ASN A 28 -0.89 8.69 0.65
CA ASN A 28 0.46 8.26 0.26
C ASN A 28 1.55 8.72 1.24
N ALA A 29 1.23 9.52 2.26
CA ALA A 29 2.24 10.12 3.13
C ALA A 29 3.07 9.09 3.90
N SER A 30 2.42 8.08 4.49
CA SER A 30 3.11 7.03 5.25
C SER A 30 4.06 6.23 4.35
N ASP A 31 3.54 5.73 3.23
CA ASP A 31 4.30 4.93 2.28
C ASP A 31 5.42 5.73 1.62
N LEU A 32 5.25 7.05 1.45
CA LEU A 32 6.32 7.93 0.97
C LEU A 32 7.49 7.95 1.96
N VAL A 33 7.22 8.06 3.26
CA VAL A 33 8.28 8.03 4.28
C VAL A 33 8.99 6.68 4.26
N VAL A 34 8.25 5.57 4.15
CA VAL A 34 8.84 4.24 4.03
C VAL A 34 9.69 4.13 2.77
N SER A 35 9.26 4.71 1.64
CA SER A 35 10.00 4.64 0.38
C SER A 35 11.41 5.20 0.45
N PHE A 36 11.71 6.10 1.40
CA PHE A 36 13.05 6.67 1.56
C PHE A 36 13.92 5.89 2.54
N LYS A 37 13.38 4.87 3.21
CA LYS A 37 14.16 4.00 4.10
C LYS A 37 15.03 3.05 3.27
N PRO A 38 16.20 2.65 3.78
CA PRO A 38 16.99 1.61 3.14
C PRO A 38 16.18 0.33 3.06
N ALA A 39 16.24 -0.33 1.92
CA ALA A 39 15.58 -1.60 1.72
C ALA A 39 16.24 -2.72 2.54
N ILE A 40 15.42 -3.62 3.04
CA ILE A 40 15.80 -4.90 3.63
C ILE A 40 15.46 -5.97 2.60
N SER A 41 16.46 -6.73 2.15
CA SER A 41 16.21 -7.84 1.23
C SER A 41 15.63 -9.05 1.98
N PHE A 42 14.97 -9.97 1.29
CA PHE A 42 14.53 -11.23 1.92
C PHE A 42 15.71 -12.08 2.39
N GLN A 43 16.85 -12.01 1.71
CA GLN A 43 18.10 -12.62 2.17
C GLN A 43 18.57 -12.00 3.49
N ASP A 44 18.53 -10.66 3.61
CA ASP A 44 18.92 -9.99 4.85
C ASP A 44 18.07 -10.47 6.05
N MET A 45 16.79 -10.79 5.83
CA MET A 45 15.90 -11.31 6.89
C MET A 45 16.31 -12.71 7.35
N LEU A 46 16.76 -13.56 6.41
CA LEU A 46 17.33 -14.87 6.72
C LEU A 46 18.67 -14.75 7.44
N ASP A 47 19.45 -13.72 7.11
CA ASP A 47 20.75 -13.43 7.72
C ASP A 47 20.62 -12.76 9.10
N GLY A 48 19.40 -12.52 9.59
CA GLY A 48 19.13 -12.01 10.94
C GLY A 48 18.96 -10.50 11.06
N LYS A 49 18.77 -9.80 9.94
CA LYS A 49 18.41 -8.37 9.99
C LYS A 49 16.97 -8.22 10.48
N GLU A 50 16.83 -7.56 11.63
CA GLU A 50 15.53 -7.30 12.23
C GLU A 50 14.60 -6.53 11.27
N VAL A 51 13.35 -7.00 11.19
CA VAL A 51 12.28 -6.37 10.42
C VAL A 51 11.15 -5.97 11.36
N LYS A 52 10.64 -4.75 11.19
CA LYS A 52 9.53 -4.21 12.00
C LYS A 52 8.53 -3.44 11.16
N ALA A 53 7.35 -3.19 11.72
CA ALA A 53 6.34 -2.36 11.08
C ALA A 53 6.91 -0.99 10.62
N GLY A 54 6.60 -0.62 9.38
CA GLY A 54 7.12 0.55 8.69
C GLY A 54 8.50 0.36 8.04
N SER A 55 9.04 -0.86 8.00
CA SER A 55 10.28 -1.15 7.24
C SER A 55 10.01 -1.22 5.74
N HIS A 56 11.04 -0.90 4.96
CA HIS A 56 11.05 -1.04 3.51
C HIS A 56 11.68 -2.39 3.17
N VAL A 57 10.96 -3.21 2.39
CA VAL A 57 11.43 -4.51 1.90
C VAL A 57 11.48 -4.49 0.38
N GLU A 58 12.59 -4.94 -0.18
CA GLU A 58 12.81 -4.99 -1.63
C GLU A 58 13.78 -6.13 -1.97
N GLY A 59 13.39 -7.00 -2.90
CA GLY A 59 14.27 -8.04 -3.42
C GLY A 59 13.53 -9.28 -3.90
N ASN A 60 14.29 -10.28 -4.33
CA ASN A 60 13.75 -11.60 -4.65
C ASN A 60 13.41 -12.34 -3.36
N VAL A 61 12.23 -12.95 -3.31
CA VAL A 61 11.85 -13.85 -2.22
C VAL A 61 12.68 -15.12 -2.35
N VAL A 62 13.38 -15.50 -1.28
CA VAL A 62 14.32 -16.64 -1.29
C VAL A 62 13.58 -17.96 -1.05
N TYR A 63 12.77 -18.01 0.02
CA TYR A 63 12.00 -19.19 0.41
C TYR A 63 10.59 -18.78 0.78
N VAL A 64 9.63 -19.64 0.47
CA VAL A 64 8.21 -19.46 0.78
C VAL A 64 7.66 -20.77 1.29
N LEU A 65 6.93 -20.72 2.40
CA LEU A 65 6.08 -21.82 2.86
C LEU A 65 4.64 -21.57 2.45
N ASP A 66 3.82 -22.62 2.51
CA ASP A 66 2.45 -22.61 2.01
C ASP A 66 1.59 -21.49 2.64
N TYR A 67 0.50 -21.12 1.94
CA TYR A 67 -0.36 -20.06 2.39
C TYR A 67 -1.27 -20.50 3.53
N PHE A 68 -1.37 -19.66 4.56
CA PHE A 68 -2.23 -19.92 5.72
C PHE A 68 -3.61 -19.24 5.58
N ALA A 69 -3.76 -18.32 4.63
CA ALA A 69 -5.03 -17.66 4.36
C ALA A 69 -5.16 -17.22 2.90
N SER A 70 -6.40 -17.18 2.39
CA SER A 70 -6.74 -16.61 1.09
C SER A 70 -7.74 -15.46 1.24
N GLU A 71 -7.56 -14.40 0.45
CA GLU A 71 -8.40 -13.22 0.48
C GLU A 71 -9.31 -13.18 -0.76
N THR A 72 -10.60 -12.96 -0.54
CA THR A 72 -11.59 -12.79 -1.60
C THR A 72 -12.46 -11.58 -1.32
N SER A 73 -12.50 -10.66 -2.27
CA SER A 73 -13.32 -9.45 -2.22
C SER A 73 -14.68 -9.68 -2.87
N TYR A 74 -15.74 -9.10 -2.31
CA TYR A 74 -17.07 -9.11 -2.92
C TYR A 74 -17.84 -7.83 -2.54
N THR A 75 -18.76 -7.42 -3.40
CA THR A 75 -19.67 -6.30 -3.11
C THR A 75 -20.94 -6.84 -2.49
N ARG A 76 -21.32 -6.34 -1.31
CA ARG A 76 -22.63 -6.60 -0.70
C ARG A 76 -23.58 -5.46 -1.04
N TYR A 77 -24.67 -5.78 -1.71
CA TYR A 77 -25.69 -4.80 -2.10
C TYR A 77 -26.67 -4.54 -0.94
N LYS A 78 -27.41 -3.42 -1.03
CA LYS A 78 -28.35 -2.99 0.02
C LYS A 78 -29.54 -3.96 0.21
N ASP A 79 -29.83 -4.77 -0.81
CA ASP A 79 -30.85 -5.80 -0.81
C ASP A 79 -30.39 -7.12 -0.16
N GLY A 80 -29.15 -7.18 0.35
CA GLY A 80 -28.57 -8.37 0.97
C GLY A 80 -27.91 -9.34 -0.02
N SER A 81 -28.07 -9.13 -1.32
CA SER A 81 -27.39 -9.91 -2.36
C SER A 81 -25.88 -9.57 -2.40
N ARG A 82 -25.08 -10.46 -2.99
CA ARG A 82 -23.62 -10.29 -3.11
C ARG A 82 -23.17 -10.54 -4.54
N SER A 83 -22.18 -9.78 -5.00
CA SER A 83 -21.47 -10.08 -6.24
C SER A 83 -20.69 -11.39 -6.10
N GLY A 84 -20.32 -12.01 -7.22
CA GLY A 84 -19.32 -13.08 -7.22
C GLY A 84 -18.04 -12.62 -6.50
N GLY A 85 -17.42 -13.54 -5.76
CA GLY A 85 -16.16 -13.28 -5.08
C GLY A 85 -15.01 -13.16 -6.09
N ARG A 86 -14.16 -12.16 -5.91
CA ARG A 86 -12.91 -11.97 -6.66
C ARG A 86 -11.74 -12.21 -5.72
N LYS A 87 -10.97 -13.27 -6.01
CA LYS A 87 -9.73 -13.55 -5.27
C LYS A 87 -8.77 -12.37 -5.42
N SER A 88 -8.23 -11.88 -4.30
CA SER A 88 -7.29 -10.75 -4.25
C SER A 88 -5.85 -11.18 -4.00
N GLY A 89 -5.64 -12.41 -3.53
CA GLY A 89 -4.34 -13.02 -3.27
C GLY A 89 -4.38 -13.91 -2.04
N ASN A 90 -3.23 -14.48 -1.71
CA ASN A 90 -3.00 -15.33 -0.56
C ASN A 90 -1.97 -14.72 0.40
N TYR A 91 -2.00 -15.16 1.65
CA TYR A 91 -1.02 -14.86 2.68
C TYR A 91 -0.07 -16.05 2.85
N TYR A 92 1.14 -15.92 2.32
CA TYR A 92 2.21 -16.92 2.43
C TYR A 92 3.06 -16.67 3.67
N LEU A 93 3.82 -17.68 4.09
CA LEU A 93 4.71 -17.59 5.23
C LEU A 93 6.17 -17.54 4.76
N ILE A 94 6.90 -16.50 5.14
CA ILE A 94 8.31 -16.29 4.76
C ILE A 94 9.18 -16.56 5.99
N PRO A 95 10.14 -17.51 5.91
CA PRO A 95 11.06 -17.75 7.00
C PRO A 95 12.04 -16.58 7.17
N THR A 96 12.38 -16.28 8.41
CA THR A 96 13.44 -15.34 8.82
C THR A 96 14.37 -16.03 9.82
N ALA A 97 15.46 -15.39 10.22
CA ALA A 97 16.38 -15.97 11.20
C ALA A 97 15.73 -16.28 12.57
N GLU A 98 14.70 -15.52 12.94
CA GLU A 98 14.09 -15.56 14.29
C GLU A 98 12.62 -15.99 14.28
N GLY A 99 12.07 -16.38 13.12
CA GLY A 99 10.68 -16.80 13.00
C GLY A 99 10.15 -16.66 11.58
N PHE A 100 8.97 -16.04 11.46
CA PHE A 100 8.30 -15.89 10.18
C PHE A 100 7.67 -14.51 10.01
N VAL A 101 7.56 -14.09 8.75
CA VAL A 101 6.81 -12.90 8.34
C VAL A 101 5.83 -13.32 7.27
N ALA A 102 4.59 -12.83 7.33
CA ALA A 102 3.61 -13.10 6.29
C ALA A 102 3.94 -12.29 5.02
N LEU A 103 3.62 -12.84 3.84
CA LEU A 103 3.66 -12.11 2.58
C LEU A 103 2.26 -12.08 1.99
N LYS A 104 1.70 -10.87 1.83
CA LYS A 104 0.46 -10.68 1.09
C LYS A 104 0.76 -10.61 -0.40
N SER A 105 0.44 -11.68 -1.12
CA SER A 105 0.56 -11.74 -2.58
C SER A 105 -0.54 -10.97 -3.30
N ARG A 106 -0.28 -10.61 -4.56
CA ARG A 106 -1.34 -10.26 -5.51
C ARG A 106 -1.84 -11.56 -6.14
N GLN A 107 -3.09 -11.57 -6.59
CA GLN A 107 -3.64 -12.73 -7.32
C GLN A 107 -2.80 -13.14 -8.54
N ASP A 108 -2.13 -12.19 -9.18
CA ASP A 108 -1.27 -12.43 -10.35
C ASP A 108 0.05 -13.14 -10.00
N ASP A 109 0.47 -13.09 -8.72
CA ASP A 109 1.73 -13.67 -8.24
C ASP A 109 1.52 -15.07 -7.62
N VAL A 110 0.27 -15.48 -7.36
CA VAL A 110 -0.08 -16.72 -6.65
C VAL A 110 0.58 -17.93 -7.30
N SER A 111 0.50 -18.07 -8.63
CA SER A 111 1.09 -19.25 -9.30
C SER A 111 2.61 -19.34 -9.17
N VAL A 112 3.30 -18.19 -9.11
CA VAL A 112 4.76 -18.14 -8.98
C VAL A 112 5.15 -18.45 -7.53
N LEU A 113 4.39 -17.97 -6.55
CA LEU A 113 4.62 -18.25 -5.13
C LEU A 113 4.28 -19.70 -4.77
N ASP A 114 3.24 -20.29 -5.38
CA ASP A 114 2.93 -21.72 -5.23
C ASP A 114 4.10 -22.57 -5.78
N GLN A 115 4.64 -22.21 -6.95
CA GLN A 115 5.82 -22.89 -7.50
C GLN A 115 7.04 -22.75 -6.58
N LEU A 116 7.30 -21.55 -6.07
CA LEU A 116 8.40 -21.33 -5.12
C LEU A 116 8.20 -22.09 -3.81
N THR A 117 6.95 -22.32 -3.39
CA THR A 117 6.63 -23.15 -2.23
C THR A 117 6.99 -24.61 -2.49
N ASP A 118 6.62 -25.17 -3.65
CA ASP A 118 6.98 -26.54 -4.04
C ASP A 118 8.51 -26.71 -4.06
N GLU A 119 9.23 -25.76 -4.64
CA GLU A 119 10.71 -25.74 -4.69
C GLU A 119 11.32 -25.60 -3.29
N THR A 120 10.71 -24.81 -2.40
CA THR A 120 11.17 -24.68 -1.00
C THR A 120 11.00 -26.00 -0.24
N VAL A 121 9.90 -26.73 -0.45
CA VAL A 121 9.69 -28.06 0.14
C VAL A 121 10.68 -29.08 -0.44
N GLU A 122 10.97 -29.02 -1.74
CA GLU A 122 12.00 -29.85 -2.38
C GLU A 122 13.39 -29.55 -1.79
N TYR A 123 13.73 -28.28 -1.56
CA TYR A 123 14.97 -27.89 -0.90
C TYR A 123 15.09 -28.50 0.50
N MET A 124 14.03 -28.47 1.30
CA MET A 124 14.03 -29.04 2.65
C MET A 124 14.29 -30.56 2.67
N THR A 125 14.00 -31.28 1.59
CA THR A 125 14.16 -32.74 1.50
C THR A 125 15.40 -33.18 0.73
N SER A 126 15.79 -32.43 -0.30
CA SER A 126 16.86 -32.81 -1.24
C SER A 126 18.08 -31.88 -1.20
N GLY A 127 17.94 -30.67 -0.64
CA GLY A 127 18.96 -29.61 -0.69
C GLY A 127 19.06 -28.92 -2.06
N THR A 128 18.15 -29.18 -2.99
CA THR A 128 18.11 -28.52 -4.30
C THR A 128 17.59 -27.09 -4.13
N GLU A 129 18.42 -26.10 -4.41
CA GLU A 129 18.07 -24.68 -4.29
C GLU A 129 16.91 -24.30 -5.22
N PRO A 130 15.94 -23.49 -4.76
CA PRO A 130 14.90 -22.94 -5.62
C PRO A 130 15.47 -22.13 -6.78
N THR A 131 14.77 -22.19 -7.91
CA THR A 131 15.14 -21.47 -9.15
C THR A 131 14.12 -20.43 -9.56
N THR A 132 12.91 -20.50 -8.98
CA THR A 132 11.85 -19.52 -9.22
C THR A 132 12.22 -18.17 -8.62
N GLU A 133 12.33 -17.15 -9.46
CA GLU A 133 12.60 -15.78 -9.03
C GLU A 133 11.31 -14.96 -9.02
N ILE A 134 11.01 -14.35 -7.87
CA ILE A 134 9.93 -13.37 -7.72
C ILE A 134 10.41 -12.14 -6.96
N PHE A 135 10.42 -11.01 -7.65
CA PHE A 135 10.80 -9.72 -7.06
C PHE A 135 9.59 -9.06 -6.39
N ILE A 136 9.75 -8.67 -5.13
CA ILE A 136 8.73 -7.96 -4.35
C ILE A 136 9.31 -6.69 -3.75
N GLU A 137 8.60 -5.58 -3.97
CA GLU A 137 8.81 -4.30 -3.30
C GLU A 137 7.58 -4.01 -2.42
N GLY A 138 7.81 -3.68 -1.15
CA GLY A 138 6.72 -3.53 -0.20
C GLY A 138 7.10 -2.83 1.10
N HIS A 139 6.08 -2.55 1.89
CA HIS A 139 6.23 -2.09 3.25
C HIS A 139 5.78 -3.17 4.22
N VAL A 140 6.37 -3.16 5.41
CA VAL A 140 5.99 -4.08 6.48
C VAL A 140 4.91 -3.42 7.33
N ALA A 141 3.82 -4.14 7.58
CA ALA A 141 2.77 -3.76 8.51
C ALA A 141 2.61 -4.84 9.59
N LYS A 142 1.87 -4.51 10.66
CA LYS A 142 1.40 -5.55 11.57
C LYS A 142 0.26 -6.29 10.89
N LEU A 143 0.22 -7.61 11.05
CA LEU A 143 -0.92 -8.40 10.65
C LEU A 143 -2.07 -8.09 11.61
N GLU A 144 -3.27 -7.86 11.06
CA GLU A 144 -4.44 -7.43 11.83
C GLU A 144 -5.68 -8.30 11.55
N GLY A 145 -6.65 -8.22 12.44
CA GLY A 145 -7.96 -8.87 12.28
C GLY A 145 -7.91 -10.39 12.37
N SER A 146 -8.83 -11.06 11.66
CA SER A 146 -8.96 -12.53 11.71
C SER A 146 -7.77 -13.28 11.11
N VAL A 147 -6.97 -12.61 10.26
CA VAL A 147 -5.82 -13.23 9.59
C VAL A 147 -4.71 -13.57 10.59
N VAL A 148 -4.60 -12.81 11.68
CA VAL A 148 -3.69 -13.12 12.80
C VAL A 148 -4.00 -14.48 13.42
N LYS A 149 -5.30 -14.82 13.52
CA LYS A 149 -5.71 -16.11 14.07
C LYS A 149 -5.24 -17.25 13.15
N TYR A 150 -5.45 -17.13 11.84
CA TYR A 150 -5.02 -18.14 10.87
C TYR A 150 -3.50 -18.31 10.84
N TYR A 151 -2.76 -17.21 10.97
CA TYR A 151 -1.30 -17.25 11.09
C TYR A 151 -0.84 -18.09 12.29
N LYS A 152 -1.44 -17.85 13.47
CA LYS A 152 -1.09 -18.59 14.69
C LYS A 152 -1.50 -20.07 14.59
N GLU A 153 -2.71 -20.35 14.13
CA GLU A 153 -3.20 -21.73 13.93
C GLU A 153 -2.27 -22.50 12.97
N TYR A 154 -1.81 -21.87 11.89
CA TYR A 154 -0.89 -22.50 10.94
C TYR A 154 0.48 -22.81 11.56
N LEU A 155 1.04 -21.92 12.38
CA LEU A 155 2.28 -22.20 13.11
C LEU A 155 2.11 -23.32 14.14
N GLU A 156 0.96 -23.38 14.82
CA GLU A 156 0.62 -24.48 15.74
C GLU A 156 0.52 -25.82 14.99
N GLU A 157 -0.08 -25.83 13.78
CA GLU A 157 -0.12 -27.01 12.91
C GLU A 157 1.27 -27.45 12.43
N MET A 158 2.19 -26.51 12.23
CA MET A 158 3.60 -26.80 11.95
C MET A 158 4.37 -27.33 13.17
N GLY A 159 3.77 -27.31 14.37
CA GLY A 159 4.33 -27.85 15.60
C GLY A 159 4.93 -26.81 16.56
N TYR A 160 4.76 -25.52 16.30
CA TYR A 160 5.18 -24.47 17.24
C TYR A 160 4.20 -24.35 18.40
N THR A 161 4.73 -24.16 19.60
CA THR A 161 3.93 -23.87 20.79
C THR A 161 3.48 -22.41 20.82
N ALA A 162 2.39 -22.12 21.52
CA ALA A 162 1.91 -20.74 21.69
C ALA A 162 2.99 -19.80 22.30
N GLU A 163 3.84 -20.33 23.18
CA GLU A 163 4.94 -19.60 23.81
C GLU A 163 6.03 -19.25 22.79
N GLU A 164 6.39 -20.18 21.89
CA GLU A 164 7.33 -19.92 20.80
C GLU A 164 6.78 -18.89 19.81
N VAL A 165 5.49 -19.01 19.45
CA VAL A 165 4.82 -18.04 18.56
C VAL A 165 4.76 -16.66 19.21
N GLU A 166 4.57 -16.55 20.52
CA GLU A 166 4.61 -15.28 21.25
C GLU A 166 6.03 -14.71 21.31
N ALA A 167 7.05 -15.57 21.46
CA ALA A 167 8.45 -15.17 21.47
C ALA A 167 8.93 -14.60 20.11
N MET A 168 8.30 -15.01 19.00
CA MET A 168 8.54 -14.42 17.66
C MET A 168 8.07 -12.94 17.56
N GLY A 169 7.28 -12.46 18.52
CA GLY A 169 6.79 -11.09 18.57
C GLY A 169 5.48 -10.84 17.81
N ASP A 170 5.23 -9.58 17.47
CA ASP A 170 4.01 -9.19 16.74
C ASP A 170 4.04 -9.79 15.32
N PRO A 171 3.00 -10.54 14.88
CA PRO A 171 2.94 -11.05 13.51
C PRO A 171 3.01 -9.91 12.50
N LEU A 172 3.98 -9.98 11.60
CA LEU A 172 4.22 -8.96 10.57
C LEU A 172 3.75 -9.46 9.20
N VAL A 173 3.45 -8.52 8.31
CA VAL A 173 3.13 -8.80 6.91
C VAL A 173 3.85 -7.84 5.99
N VAL A 174 4.47 -8.37 4.94
CA VAL A 174 4.94 -7.59 3.79
C VAL A 174 3.76 -7.40 2.83
N GLU A 175 3.36 -6.15 2.64
CA GLU A 175 2.35 -5.80 1.64
C GLU A 175 3.02 -5.17 0.42
N PHE A 176 2.71 -5.70 -0.76
CA PHE A 176 3.17 -5.17 -2.03
C PHE A 176 2.81 -3.68 -2.17
N ARG A 177 3.82 -2.85 -2.42
CA ARG A 177 3.68 -1.42 -2.71
C ARG A 177 4.71 -1.03 -3.74
N SER A 178 4.25 -0.48 -4.86
CA SER A 178 5.15 0.21 -5.79
C SER A 178 5.50 1.57 -5.20
N PHE A 179 6.70 1.72 -4.64
CA PHE A 179 7.11 3.01 -4.07
C PHE A 179 7.33 4.08 -5.14
N THR A 180 7.66 3.66 -6.36
CA THR A 180 7.66 4.55 -7.52
C THR A 180 6.26 5.15 -7.73
N ALA A 181 5.21 4.33 -7.73
CA ALA A 181 3.84 4.82 -7.85
C ALA A 181 3.45 5.75 -6.69
N VAL A 182 3.80 5.38 -5.45
CA VAL A 182 3.56 6.21 -4.25
C VAL A 182 4.19 7.60 -4.41
N ARG A 183 5.48 7.66 -4.80
CA ARG A 183 6.20 8.93 -5.03
C ARG A 183 5.54 9.77 -6.12
N VAL A 184 5.17 9.15 -7.25
CA VAL A 184 4.49 9.84 -8.36
C VAL A 184 3.12 10.38 -7.92
N MET A 185 2.31 9.57 -7.25
CA MET A 185 0.99 9.97 -6.75
C MET A 185 1.08 11.10 -5.72
N PHE A 186 2.11 11.08 -4.87
CA PHE A 186 2.37 12.17 -3.93
C PHE A 186 2.72 13.47 -4.66
N VAL A 187 3.60 13.42 -5.68
CA VAL A 187 3.92 14.59 -6.52
C VAL A 187 2.69 15.13 -7.23
N ILE A 188 1.84 14.27 -7.79
CA ILE A 188 0.54 14.66 -8.38
C ILE A 188 -0.31 15.38 -7.33
N GLY A 189 -0.39 14.86 -6.11
CA GLY A 189 -1.06 15.52 -4.98
C GLY A 189 -0.55 16.95 -4.73
N ILE A 190 0.78 17.14 -4.69
CA ILE A 190 1.40 18.47 -4.53
C ILE A 190 0.98 19.40 -5.68
N VAL A 191 1.08 18.93 -6.93
CA VAL A 191 0.73 19.72 -8.12
C VAL A 191 -0.73 20.17 -8.08
N LEU A 192 -1.66 19.29 -7.67
CA LEU A 192 -3.07 19.63 -7.53
C LEU A 192 -3.30 20.68 -6.43
N VAL A 193 -2.62 20.56 -5.29
CA VAL A 193 -2.69 21.58 -4.23
C VAL A 193 -2.15 22.92 -4.73
N ILE A 194 -1.00 22.96 -5.40
CA ILE A 194 -0.46 24.19 -6.00
C ILE A 194 -1.44 24.78 -7.02
N LEU A 195 -2.01 23.96 -7.91
CA LEU A 195 -2.99 24.39 -8.90
C LEU A 195 -4.23 24.99 -8.23
N SER A 196 -4.72 24.38 -7.15
CA SER A 196 -5.85 24.90 -6.38
C SER A 196 -5.55 26.30 -5.81
N VAL A 197 -4.34 26.54 -5.30
CA VAL A 197 -3.89 27.84 -4.79
C VAL A 197 -3.78 28.87 -5.92
N LEU A 198 -3.29 28.47 -7.10
CA LEU A 198 -3.22 29.34 -8.28
C LEU A 198 -4.62 29.73 -8.79
N LEU A 199 -5.55 28.78 -8.88
CA LEU A 199 -6.94 29.04 -9.26
C LEU A 199 -7.64 29.95 -8.25
N PHE A 200 -7.44 29.70 -6.95
CA PHE A 200 -7.92 30.56 -5.88
C PHE A 200 -7.37 31.98 -6.04
N ARG A 201 -6.06 32.15 -6.22
CA ARG A 201 -5.42 33.46 -6.42
C ARG A 201 -5.96 34.19 -7.65
N ARG A 202 -6.17 33.47 -8.76
CA ARG A 202 -6.75 34.04 -9.99
C ARG A 202 -8.18 34.53 -9.74
N ARG A 203 -9.03 33.72 -9.11
CA ARG A 203 -10.42 34.11 -8.78
C ARG A 203 -10.47 35.25 -7.79
N TYR A 204 -9.62 35.23 -6.77
CA TYR A 204 -9.51 36.31 -5.80
C TYR A 204 -9.11 37.64 -6.46
N ARG A 205 -8.16 37.61 -7.40
CA ARG A 205 -7.78 38.78 -8.20
C ARG A 205 -8.96 39.30 -9.02
N ILE A 206 -9.68 38.44 -9.72
CA ILE A 206 -10.86 38.82 -10.53
C ILE A 206 -11.95 39.44 -9.63
N ALA A 207 -12.22 38.85 -8.46
CA ALA A 207 -13.21 39.34 -7.52
C ALA A 207 -12.83 40.68 -6.86
N THR A 208 -11.53 40.99 -6.76
CA THR A 208 -11.03 42.23 -6.12
C THR A 208 -10.72 43.35 -7.10
N ARG A 209 -10.21 43.04 -8.29
CA ARG A 209 -9.70 44.01 -9.28
C ARG A 209 -10.50 44.02 -10.58
N GLY A 210 -11.52 43.18 -10.72
CA GLY A 210 -12.21 42.94 -11.98
C GLY A 210 -11.41 42.02 -12.92
N SER A 211 -12.06 41.51 -13.96
CA SER A 211 -11.43 40.60 -14.94
C SER A 211 -10.40 41.30 -15.84
N GLY A 212 -10.42 42.64 -15.92
CA GLY A 212 -9.62 43.42 -16.87
C GLY A 212 -10.03 43.22 -18.34
N LEU A 213 -11.09 42.45 -18.60
CA LEU A 213 -11.67 42.24 -19.92
C LEU A 213 -12.76 43.30 -20.14
N ARG A 214 -12.83 43.83 -21.38
CA ARG A 214 -13.93 44.72 -21.81
C ARG A 214 -15.26 44.02 -21.55
N ARG A 215 -16.16 44.69 -20.85
CA ARG A 215 -17.54 44.22 -20.68
C ARG A 215 -18.28 44.45 -21.98
N ALA A 216 -19.39 43.73 -22.19
CA ALA A 216 -20.27 43.97 -23.33
C ALA A 216 -20.75 45.43 -23.40
N GLU A 217 -20.81 46.08 -22.23
CA GLU A 217 -21.11 47.51 -22.02
C GLU A 217 -20.03 48.46 -22.57
N ASP A 218 -18.80 47.99 -22.78
CA ASP A 218 -17.65 48.78 -23.27
C ASP A 218 -17.48 48.70 -24.81
N LEU A 219 -18.38 47.99 -25.50
CA LEU A 219 -18.38 47.91 -26.96
C LEU A 219 -19.19 49.10 -27.52
N PRO A 220 -18.68 49.84 -28.51
CA PRO A 220 -19.45 50.90 -29.16
C PRO A 220 -20.70 50.27 -29.79
N GLY A 221 -21.87 50.81 -29.43
CA GLY A 221 -23.17 50.44 -30.00
C GLY A 221 -23.36 50.92 -31.42
#